data_AF-A0A8S9Z8P1-F1
#
_entry.id   AF-A0A8S9Z8P1-F1
#
_cell.length_a   1.000
_cell.length_b   1.000
_cell.length_c   1.000
_cell.angle_alpha   90.00
_cell.angle_beta   90.00
_cell.angle_gamma   90.00
#
_symmetry.space_group_name_H-M   'P 1'
#
loop_
_entity.id
_entity.type
_entity.pdbx_description
1 polymer ?
#
loop_
_entity_poly.entity_id
_entity_poly.type
_entity_poly.pdbx_seq_one_letter_code
_entity_poly.pdbx_strand_id
1 'polypeptide(L)'
;MKTGCLLIGLFMLVVLTPQQDARGAYGQWQRDVLAEHNKYRRMARRGEIPGQPAASRMPMLTWDDRLAADAERWSQYCQMEHDYSTKDGENLAFDTNKENSAVKAWFMEYKDFSFGPIPYYSSRVILHYTQIVWANTTRLGCFKRFCPYFYAWGRAIKNAYYTVCRYSPKGNWIGELPYTRR
;
A
#
# COMPACT_ATOMS: atom_id res chain seq x y z
N MET A 1 -34.85 -58.41 -35.02
CA MET A 1 -34.38 -57.18 -35.70
C MET A 1 -34.86 -55.97 -34.92
N LYS A 2 -33.94 -55.27 -34.24
CA LYS A 2 -33.85 -53.81 -34.03
C LYS A 2 -32.89 -53.57 -32.87
N THR A 3 -31.65 -53.27 -33.24
CA THR A 3 -30.53 -52.90 -32.37
C THR A 3 -30.78 -51.48 -31.86
N GLY A 4 -30.93 -51.31 -30.54
CA GLY A 4 -30.99 -49.99 -29.89
C GLY A 4 -29.59 -49.56 -29.48
N CYS A 5 -29.05 -48.55 -30.15
CA CYS A 5 -27.77 -47.94 -29.83
C CYS A 5 -27.95 -46.98 -28.64
N LEU A 6 -27.42 -47.35 -27.46
CA LEU A 6 -27.39 -46.47 -26.29
C LEU A 6 -26.23 -45.48 -26.45
N LEU A 7 -26.53 -44.22 -26.73
CA LEU A 7 -25.55 -43.12 -26.70
C LEU A 7 -25.26 -42.77 -25.23
N ILE A 8 -24.07 -43.12 -24.75
CA ILE A 8 -23.55 -42.65 -23.46
C ILE A 8 -23.14 -41.18 -23.66
N GLY A 9 -24.04 -40.27 -23.29
CA GLY A 9 -23.72 -38.85 -23.19
C GLY A 9 -22.77 -38.62 -22.01
N LEU A 10 -21.48 -38.42 -22.29
CA LEU A 10 -20.50 -38.00 -21.32
C LEU A 10 -20.81 -36.55 -20.91
N PHE A 11 -21.63 -36.36 -19.87
CA PHE A 11 -21.73 -35.07 -19.18
C PHE A 11 -20.36 -34.79 -18.56
N MET A 12 -19.53 -33.97 -19.23
CA MET A 12 -18.45 -33.29 -18.54
C MET A 12 -19.10 -32.39 -17.49
N LEU A 13 -19.13 -32.87 -16.25
CA LEU A 13 -19.24 -32.00 -15.08
C LEU A 13 -18.04 -31.05 -15.15
N VAL A 14 -18.27 -29.86 -15.72
CA VAL A 14 -17.42 -28.71 -15.45
C VAL A 14 -17.57 -28.47 -13.96
N VAL A 15 -16.63 -29.02 -13.18
CA VAL A 15 -16.47 -28.64 -11.78
C VAL A 15 -16.09 -27.17 -11.81
N LEU A 16 -17.09 -26.31 -11.65
CA LEU A 16 -16.88 -24.89 -11.37
C LEU A 16 -16.15 -24.86 -10.04
N THR A 17 -14.82 -24.73 -10.10
CA THR A 17 -14.01 -24.44 -8.91
C THR A 17 -14.61 -23.22 -8.23
N PRO A 18 -14.78 -23.21 -6.90
CA PRO A 18 -15.28 -22.02 -6.22
C PRO A 18 -14.28 -20.90 -6.51
N GLN A 19 -14.77 -19.84 -7.14
CA GLN A 19 -14.05 -18.59 -7.31
C GLN A 19 -13.75 -18.08 -5.89
N GLN A 20 -12.52 -18.30 -5.42
CA GLN A 20 -12.11 -17.95 -4.06
C GLN A 20 -12.33 -16.45 -3.86
N ASP A 21 -13.25 -16.10 -2.97
CA ASP A 21 -13.50 -14.73 -2.56
C ASP A 21 -12.18 -14.15 -2.01
N ALA A 22 -11.68 -13.07 -2.62
CA ALA A 22 -10.39 -12.45 -2.31
C ALA A 22 -10.25 -12.03 -0.83
N ARG A 23 -11.34 -12.05 -0.06
CA ARG A 23 -11.35 -11.84 1.40
C ARG A 23 -10.63 -12.94 2.18
N GLY A 24 -10.50 -14.15 1.63
CA GLY A 24 -9.88 -15.31 2.29
C GLY A 24 -8.37 -15.48 2.06
N ALA A 25 -7.77 -14.75 1.11
CA ALA A 25 -6.38 -15.00 0.69
C ALA A 25 -5.31 -14.27 1.52
N TYR A 26 -5.67 -13.18 2.20
CA TYR A 26 -4.72 -12.32 2.89
C TYR A 26 -4.72 -12.52 4.41
N GLY A 27 -3.56 -12.32 5.05
CA GLY A 27 -3.48 -12.25 6.51
C GLY A 27 -4.20 -11.01 7.06
N GLN A 28 -4.49 -11.03 8.37
CA GLN A 28 -5.20 -9.93 9.04
C GLN A 28 -4.47 -8.59 8.88
N TRP A 29 -3.15 -8.59 9.03
CA TRP A 29 -2.35 -7.38 8.92
C TRP A 29 -2.41 -6.74 7.52
N GLN A 30 -2.38 -7.54 6.44
CA GLN A 30 -2.52 -7.04 5.07
C GLN A 30 -3.89 -6.39 4.84
N ARG A 31 -4.96 -6.96 5.43
CA ARG A 31 -6.29 -6.35 5.37
C ARG A 31 -6.32 -5.01 6.11
N ASP A 32 -5.73 -4.96 7.30
CA ASP A 32 -5.75 -3.76 8.15
C ASP A 32 -4.95 -2.62 7.53
N VAL A 33 -3.75 -2.91 7.00
CA VAL A 33 -2.92 -1.90 6.34
C VAL A 33 -3.62 -1.32 5.11
N LEU A 34 -4.25 -2.14 4.27
CA LEU A 34 -5.03 -1.67 3.13
C LEU A 34 -6.26 -0.86 3.56
N ALA A 35 -6.98 -1.33 4.58
CA ALA A 35 -8.16 -0.66 5.09
C ALA A 35 -7.83 0.71 5.68
N GLU A 36 -6.69 0.84 6.37
CA GLU A 36 -6.21 2.10 6.94
C GLU A 36 -5.80 3.11 5.86
N HIS A 37 -5.08 2.68 4.81
CA HIS A 37 -4.83 3.55 3.64
C HIS A 37 -6.13 4.06 3.02
N ASN A 38 -7.07 3.15 2.80
CA ASN A 38 -8.36 3.48 2.19
C ASN A 38 -9.24 4.34 3.10
N LYS A 39 -9.10 4.24 4.43
CA LYS A 39 -9.71 5.17 5.39
C LYS A 39 -9.21 6.60 5.14
N TYR A 40 -7.90 6.80 5.06
CA TYR A 40 -7.35 8.14 4.84
C TYR A 40 -7.67 8.71 3.46
N ARG A 41 -7.70 7.87 2.42
CA ARG A 41 -8.16 8.27 1.08
C ARG A 41 -9.64 8.67 1.06
N ARG A 42 -10.51 8.02 1.85
CA ARG A 42 -11.91 8.47 2.04
C ARG A 42 -11.98 9.82 2.75
N MET A 43 -11.16 10.04 3.78
CA MET A 43 -11.10 11.32 4.47
C MET A 43 -10.68 12.44 3.52
N ALA A 44 -9.64 12.21 2.69
CA ALA A 44 -9.21 13.15 1.65
C ALA A 44 -10.34 13.47 0.66
N ARG A 45 -11.06 12.44 0.19
CA ARG A 45 -12.23 12.61 -0.70
C ARG A 45 -13.32 13.49 -0.08
N ARG A 46 -13.57 13.33 1.22
CA ARG A 46 -14.66 14.01 1.94
C ARG A 46 -14.28 15.38 2.49
N GLY A 47 -13.00 15.77 2.41
CA GLY A 47 -12.52 17.01 3.03
C GLY A 47 -12.47 16.93 4.56
N GLU A 48 -12.28 15.72 5.11
CA GLU A 48 -12.23 15.46 6.55
C GLU A 48 -10.81 15.57 7.14
N ILE A 49 -9.80 15.87 6.31
CA ILE A 49 -8.42 16.05 6.76
C ILE A 49 -8.21 17.54 7.10
N PRO A 50 -7.94 17.90 8.36
CA PRO A 50 -7.78 19.30 8.75
C PRO A 50 -6.67 20.00 7.96
N GLY A 51 -6.96 21.22 7.46
CA GLY A 51 -6.00 22.02 6.70
C GLY A 51 -5.81 21.57 5.24
N GLN A 52 -6.53 20.56 4.76
CA GLN A 52 -6.40 20.02 3.40
C GLN A 52 -7.71 20.17 2.63
N PRO A 53 -7.68 20.49 1.32
CA PRO A 53 -8.89 20.57 0.53
C PRO A 53 -9.48 19.18 0.25
N ALA A 54 -10.78 19.12 -0.03
CA ALA A 54 -11.41 17.88 -0.48
C ALA A 54 -10.88 17.48 -1.87
N ALA A 55 -10.61 16.19 -2.07
CA ALA A 55 -10.17 15.67 -3.36
C ALA A 55 -11.33 15.52 -4.36
N SER A 56 -11.20 16.11 -5.55
CA SER A 56 -12.11 15.97 -6.70
C SER A 56 -12.19 14.56 -7.26
N ARG A 57 -11.19 13.71 -6.99
CA ARG A 57 -11.23 12.25 -7.18
C ARG A 57 -10.22 11.59 -6.25
N MET A 58 -10.62 10.48 -5.62
CA MET A 58 -9.70 9.67 -4.80
C MET A 58 -10.14 8.20 -4.83
N PRO A 59 -9.66 7.40 -5.80
CA PRO A 59 -9.99 5.98 -5.88
C PRO A 59 -9.48 5.23 -4.66
N MET A 60 -10.18 4.19 -4.22
CA MET A 60 -9.62 3.27 -3.21
C MET A 60 -8.50 2.44 -3.83
N LEU A 61 -7.48 2.13 -3.05
CA LEU A 61 -6.42 1.21 -3.41
C LEU A 61 -6.94 -0.22 -3.39
N THR A 62 -6.41 -1.05 -4.29
CA THR A 62 -6.53 -2.51 -4.28
C THR A 62 -5.19 -3.14 -3.91
N TRP A 63 -5.23 -4.28 -3.22
CA TRP A 63 -4.02 -5.05 -2.94
C TRP A 63 -3.40 -5.58 -4.24
N ASP A 64 -2.07 -5.66 -4.28
CA ASP A 64 -1.29 -6.24 -5.38
C ASP A 64 -0.17 -7.12 -4.79
N ASP A 65 -0.24 -8.41 -5.08
CA ASP A 65 0.67 -9.40 -4.51
C ASP A 65 2.10 -9.28 -5.03
N ARG A 66 2.29 -8.75 -6.25
CA ARG A 66 3.63 -8.45 -6.76
C ARG A 66 4.28 -7.35 -5.91
N LEU A 67 3.51 -6.30 -5.60
CA LEU A 67 3.98 -5.19 -4.75
C LEU A 67 4.28 -5.67 -3.32
N ALA A 68 3.46 -6.56 -2.77
CA ALA A 68 3.67 -7.11 -1.43
C ALA A 68 4.92 -8.00 -1.37
N ALA A 69 5.11 -8.88 -2.37
CA ALA A 69 6.30 -9.72 -2.47
C ALA A 69 7.57 -8.88 -2.68
N ASP A 70 7.48 -7.76 -3.38
CA ASP A 70 8.58 -6.82 -3.53
C ASP A 70 8.92 -6.10 -2.22
N ALA A 71 7.91 -5.63 -1.51
CA ALA A 71 8.08 -5.06 -0.16
C ALA A 71 8.70 -6.07 0.81
N GLU A 72 8.28 -7.34 0.75
CA GLU A 72 8.86 -8.42 1.54
C GLU A 72 10.34 -8.60 1.24
N ARG A 73 10.73 -8.74 -0.04
CA ARG A 73 12.13 -8.86 -0.45
C ARG A 73 12.97 -7.69 0.06
N TRP A 74 12.51 -6.45 -0.12
CA TRP A 74 13.25 -5.28 0.33
C TRP A 74 13.36 -5.20 1.86
N SER A 75 12.32 -5.63 2.58
CA SER A 75 12.35 -5.62 4.05
C SER A 75 13.45 -6.50 4.65
N GLN A 76 14.00 -7.48 3.90
CA GLN A 76 15.05 -8.39 4.36
C GLN A 76 16.35 -7.68 4.73
N TYR A 77 16.65 -6.53 4.11
CA TYR A 77 17.86 -5.75 4.37
C TYR A 77 17.87 -5.13 5.77
N CYS A 78 16.71 -4.94 6.41
CA CYS A 78 16.61 -4.33 7.75
C CYS A 78 17.41 -3.02 7.87
N GLN A 79 17.31 -2.16 6.85
CA GLN A 79 18.00 -0.88 6.78
C GLN A 79 17.02 0.20 6.31
N MET A 80 17.09 1.38 6.92
CA MET A 80 16.28 2.53 6.56
C MET A 80 16.83 3.20 5.29
N GLU A 81 16.58 2.57 4.15
CA GLU A 81 17.05 3.02 2.84
C GLU A 81 16.04 2.66 1.76
N HIS A 82 15.86 3.59 0.81
CA HIS A 82 14.94 3.42 -0.31
C HIS A 82 15.50 2.48 -1.38
N ASP A 83 14.60 1.73 -2.01
CA ASP A 83 14.92 0.83 -3.12
C ASP A 83 14.92 1.59 -4.45
N TYR A 84 16.12 1.82 -4.99
CA TYR A 84 16.29 2.48 -6.28
C TYR A 84 16.20 1.53 -7.48
N SER A 85 15.99 0.23 -7.27
CA SER A 85 15.90 -0.76 -8.35
C SER A 85 14.49 -0.90 -8.94
N THR A 86 13.47 -0.37 -8.27
CA THR A 86 12.07 -0.40 -8.71
C THR A 86 11.57 0.97 -9.18
N LYS A 87 10.50 0.96 -10.00
CA LYS A 87 9.77 2.17 -10.44
C LYS A 87 8.51 2.44 -9.62
N ASP A 88 8.17 1.55 -8.69
CA ASP A 88 7.03 1.71 -7.79
C ASP A 88 7.35 2.76 -6.72
N GLY A 89 6.32 3.42 -6.19
CA GLY A 89 6.46 4.33 -5.05
C GLY A 89 6.77 3.53 -3.77
N GLU A 90 7.33 4.19 -2.76
CA GLU A 90 7.76 3.53 -1.53
C GLU A 90 7.54 4.42 -0.31
N ASN A 91 6.94 3.84 0.74
CA ASN A 91 7.01 4.40 2.08
C ASN A 91 7.68 3.40 3.02
N LEU A 92 8.56 3.91 3.87
CA LEU A 92 9.35 3.16 4.83
C LEU A 92 9.08 3.66 6.24
N ALA A 93 9.04 2.75 7.20
CA ALA A 93 8.96 3.08 8.61
C ALA A 93 9.52 1.94 9.44
N PHE A 94 10.04 2.25 10.62
CA PHE A 94 10.34 1.25 11.63
C PHE A 94 9.84 1.71 13.00
N ASP A 95 9.54 0.76 13.86
CA ASP A 95 9.19 1.01 15.27
C ASP A 95 9.63 -0.19 16.12
N THR A 96 10.00 0.02 17.39
CA THR A 96 10.30 -1.08 18.32
C THR A 96 9.05 -1.69 18.94
N ASN A 97 7.91 -1.01 18.84
CA ASN A 97 6.60 -1.53 19.18
C ASN A 97 5.86 -2.00 17.92
N LYS A 98 5.59 -3.31 17.85
CA LYS A 98 4.90 -3.95 16.71
C LYS A 98 3.49 -3.41 16.45
N GLU A 99 2.83 -2.92 17.49
CA GLU A 99 1.44 -2.43 17.46
C GLU A 99 1.32 -1.04 16.84
N ASN A 100 2.42 -0.28 16.76
CA ASN A 100 2.39 1.03 16.13
C ASN A 100 2.11 0.91 14.62
N SER A 101 1.19 1.75 14.14
CA SER A 101 0.86 1.81 12.71
C SER A 101 1.78 2.79 11.98
N ALA A 102 2.57 2.25 11.05
CA ALA A 102 3.34 3.04 10.09
C ALA A 102 2.43 3.93 9.23
N VAL A 103 1.27 3.40 8.79
CA VAL A 103 0.32 4.15 7.93
C VAL A 103 -0.23 5.36 8.66
N LYS A 104 -0.56 5.20 9.95
CA LYS A 104 -0.97 6.33 10.78
C LYS A 104 0.15 7.35 10.91
N ALA A 105 1.38 6.94 11.22
CA ALA A 105 2.51 7.85 11.34
C ALA A 105 2.74 8.66 10.05
N TRP A 106 2.78 7.98 8.90
CA TRP A 106 2.88 8.61 7.59
C TRP A 106 1.72 9.55 7.30
N PHE A 107 0.48 9.15 7.63
CA PHE A 107 -0.68 10.01 7.43
C PHE A 107 -0.58 11.31 8.23
N MET A 108 -0.08 11.26 9.46
CA MET A 108 0.01 12.44 10.34
C MET A 108 0.90 13.56 9.80
N GLU A 109 1.75 13.30 8.80
CA GLU A 109 2.50 14.33 8.07
C GLU A 109 1.60 15.34 7.34
N TYR A 110 0.30 15.07 7.20
CA TYR A 110 -0.67 16.05 6.70
C TYR A 110 -0.61 17.39 7.47
N LYS A 111 -0.16 17.37 8.72
CA LYS A 111 -0.01 18.56 9.57
C LYS A 111 1.10 19.48 9.12
N ASP A 112 2.13 18.93 8.49
CA ASP A 112 3.29 19.66 7.98
C ASP A 112 3.17 19.97 6.48
N PHE A 113 2.22 19.33 5.79
CA PHE A 113 1.98 19.54 4.37
C PHE A 113 1.03 20.71 4.12
N SER A 114 1.51 21.74 3.43
CA SER A 114 0.66 22.75 2.81
C SER A 114 0.22 22.27 1.42
N PHE A 115 -1.09 22.21 1.17
CA PHE A 115 -1.59 21.70 -0.11
C PHE A 115 -1.05 22.52 -1.29
N GLY A 116 -0.29 21.85 -2.15
CA GLY A 116 0.35 22.45 -3.31
C GLY A 116 1.20 21.43 -4.05
N PRO A 117 1.90 21.87 -5.11
CA PRO A 117 2.81 21.01 -5.88
C PRO A 117 3.88 20.41 -4.98
N ILE A 118 4.24 19.15 -5.23
CA ILE A 118 5.35 18.51 -4.49
C ILE A 118 6.63 19.31 -4.74
N PRO A 119 7.28 19.80 -3.67
CA PRO A 119 8.47 20.62 -3.84
C PRO A 119 9.68 19.75 -4.19
N TYR A 120 10.68 20.36 -4.81
CA TYR A 120 11.99 19.72 -5.01
C TYR A 120 12.69 19.45 -3.66
N TYR A 121 12.47 20.32 -2.68
CA TYR A 121 13.01 20.23 -1.33
C TYR A 121 11.94 20.57 -0.28
N SER A 122 11.94 19.85 0.82
CA SER A 122 11.11 20.14 1.99
C SER A 122 11.94 20.01 3.26
N SER A 123 11.81 20.96 4.18
CA SER A 123 12.43 20.89 5.51
C SER A 123 11.68 19.96 6.48
N ARG A 124 10.47 19.54 6.11
CA ARG A 124 9.62 18.59 6.84
C ARG A 124 9.42 17.32 6.03
N VAL A 125 9.22 16.21 6.70
CA VAL A 125 8.84 14.94 6.05
C VAL A 125 7.35 15.02 5.72
N ILE A 126 7.03 15.06 4.44
CA ILE A 126 5.65 15.18 3.93
C ILE A 126 5.31 14.11 2.89
N LEU A 127 6.33 13.44 2.36
CA LEU A 127 6.21 12.61 1.16
C LEU A 127 5.53 11.27 1.45
N HIS A 128 5.51 10.81 2.70
CA HIS A 128 4.78 9.60 3.02
C HIS A 128 3.28 9.86 3.01
N TYR A 129 2.83 10.97 3.59
CA TYR A 129 1.43 11.39 3.50
C TYR A 129 0.98 11.57 2.06
N THR A 130 1.73 12.34 1.25
CA THR A 130 1.31 12.63 -0.12
C THR A 130 1.23 11.37 -0.99
N GLN A 131 2.08 10.36 -0.74
CA GLN A 131 1.97 9.06 -1.41
C GLN A 131 0.69 8.30 -1.03
N ILE A 132 0.25 8.34 0.24
CA ILE A 132 -1.01 7.71 0.67
C ILE A 132 -2.21 8.34 -0.06
N VAL A 133 -2.22 9.67 -0.18
CA VAL A 133 -3.30 10.43 -0.83
C VAL A 133 -3.02 10.73 -2.30
N TRP A 134 -2.12 9.99 -2.96
CA TRP A 134 -1.86 10.20 -4.39
C TRP A 134 -3.01 9.64 -5.23
N ALA A 135 -3.77 10.49 -5.93
CA ALA A 135 -5.00 10.08 -6.61
C ALA A 135 -4.75 9.06 -7.74
N ASN A 136 -3.62 9.17 -8.43
CA ASN A 136 -3.27 8.28 -9.54
C ASN A 136 -2.72 6.91 -9.09
N THR A 137 -2.32 6.78 -7.83
CA THR A 137 -1.94 5.48 -7.26
C THR A 137 -3.21 4.66 -7.04
N THR A 138 -3.20 3.41 -7.53
CA THR A 138 -4.37 2.51 -7.50
C THR A 138 -4.07 1.17 -6.85
N ARG A 139 -2.80 0.76 -6.81
CA ARG A 139 -2.37 -0.52 -6.24
C ARG A 139 -1.41 -0.33 -5.08
N LEU A 140 -1.54 -1.19 -4.07
CA LEU A 140 -0.75 -1.20 -2.85
C LEU A 140 -0.30 -2.63 -2.53
N GLY A 141 0.94 -2.79 -2.09
CA GLY A 141 1.37 -4.01 -1.42
C GLY A 141 2.37 -3.65 -0.32
N CYS A 142 2.23 -4.26 0.85
CA CYS A 142 3.06 -3.94 2.01
C CYS A 142 3.56 -5.20 2.69
N PHE A 143 4.65 -5.07 3.43
CA PHE A 143 5.18 -6.10 4.30
C PHE A 143 5.74 -5.49 5.59
N LYS A 144 5.56 -6.17 6.72
CA LYS A 144 6.16 -5.81 8.02
C LYS A 144 7.08 -6.94 8.47
N ARG A 145 8.37 -6.65 8.59
CA ARG A 145 9.41 -7.59 9.00
C ARG A 145 9.90 -7.28 10.41
N PHE A 146 10.08 -8.32 11.21
CA PHE A 146 10.86 -8.21 12.45
C PHE A 146 12.36 -8.27 12.14
N CYS A 147 13.08 -7.28 12.62
CA CYS A 147 14.53 -7.12 12.46
C CYS A 147 15.18 -7.17 13.85
N PRO A 148 15.91 -8.24 14.20
CA PRO A 148 16.68 -8.31 15.45
C PRO A 148 17.68 -7.15 15.57
N TYR A 149 18.26 -6.76 14.43
CA TYR A 149 19.08 -5.57 14.26
C TYR A 149 18.60 -4.82 13.01
N PHE A 150 18.17 -3.58 13.21
CA PHE A 150 17.75 -2.67 12.15
C PHE A 150 18.69 -1.46 12.09
N TYR A 151 19.15 -1.09 10.90
CA TYR A 151 20.12 -0.01 10.73
C TYR A 151 19.43 1.26 10.23
N ALA A 152 19.50 2.33 11.01
CA ALA A 152 19.01 3.65 10.61
C ALA A 152 19.99 4.73 11.05
N TRP A 153 20.28 5.68 10.15
CA TRP A 153 21.15 6.83 10.43
C TRP A 153 22.49 6.45 11.07
N GLY A 154 23.13 5.39 10.56
CA GLY A 154 24.41 4.89 11.05
C GLY A 154 24.36 4.19 12.42
N ARG A 155 23.17 3.87 12.94
CA ARG A 155 22.99 3.22 14.24
C ARG A 155 22.22 1.92 14.12
N ALA A 156 22.59 0.93 14.93
CA ALA A 156 21.85 -0.31 15.08
C ALA A 156 20.77 -0.17 16.16
N ILE A 157 19.54 -0.51 15.81
CA ILE A 157 18.36 -0.52 16.66
C ILE A 157 17.95 -1.98 16.84
N LYS A 158 17.79 -2.42 18.09
CA LYS A 158 17.41 -3.81 18.40
C LYS A 158 15.90 -4.00 18.35
N ASN A 159 15.46 -5.17 17.88
CA ASN A 159 14.06 -5.62 17.93
C ASN A 159 13.07 -4.64 17.26
N ALA A 160 13.40 -4.18 16.05
CA ALA A 160 12.54 -3.26 15.31
C ALA A 160 11.61 -4.02 14.35
N TYR A 161 10.47 -3.41 14.08
CA TYR A 161 9.50 -3.86 13.08
C TYR A 161 9.56 -2.91 11.89
N TYR A 162 10.19 -3.35 10.81
CA TYR A 162 10.37 -2.60 9.58
C TYR A 162 9.18 -2.80 8.65
N THR A 163 8.47 -1.72 8.33
CA THR A 163 7.34 -1.71 7.40
C THR A 163 7.75 -1.08 6.08
N VAL A 164 7.58 -1.83 5.00
CA VAL A 164 7.76 -1.39 3.61
C VAL A 164 6.41 -1.43 2.92
N CYS A 165 6.01 -0.34 2.26
CA CYS A 165 4.83 -0.31 1.40
C CYS A 165 5.22 0.18 0.01
N ARG A 166 4.77 -0.55 -1.02
CA ARG A 166 4.95 -0.26 -2.44
C ARG A 166 3.65 0.24 -3.07
N TYR A 167 3.77 1.23 -3.94
CA TYR A 167 2.63 1.94 -4.54
C TYR A 167 2.75 1.96 -6.06
N SER A 168 1.67 1.62 -6.78
CA SER A 168 1.69 1.62 -8.24
C SER A 168 0.41 2.22 -8.86
N PRO A 169 0.53 3.10 -9.87
CA PRO A 169 1.72 3.87 -10.24
C PRO A 169 2.27 4.70 -9.07
N LYS A 170 3.57 5.01 -9.10
CA LYS A 170 4.21 5.85 -8.07
C LYS A 170 3.61 7.26 -8.04
N GLY A 171 3.56 7.84 -6.86
CA GLY A 171 3.22 9.24 -6.66
C GLY A 171 4.46 10.13 -6.52
N ASN A 172 4.27 11.25 -5.82
CA ASN A 172 5.32 12.20 -5.43
C ASN A 172 6.15 12.75 -6.60
N TRP A 173 5.50 13.01 -7.73
CA TRP A 173 6.13 13.70 -8.85
C TRP A 173 6.33 15.16 -8.50
N ILE A 174 7.58 15.62 -8.58
CA ILE A 174 7.97 17.01 -8.31
C ILE A 174 7.19 17.94 -9.24
N GLY A 175 6.57 18.97 -8.67
CA GLY A 175 5.74 19.92 -9.41
C GLY A 175 4.29 19.46 -9.64
N GLU A 176 3.93 18.22 -9.31
CA GLU A 176 2.55 17.74 -9.41
C GLU A 176 1.80 17.87 -8.08
N LEU A 177 0.46 17.96 -8.16
CA LEU A 177 -0.41 17.89 -6.99
C LEU A 177 -0.69 16.42 -6.61
N PRO A 178 -0.81 16.08 -5.31
CA PRO A 178 -1.19 14.73 -4.92
C PRO A 178 -2.59 14.35 -5.40
N TYR A 179 -3.49 15.33 -5.54
CA TYR A 179 -4.82 15.18 -6.11
C TYR A 179 -5.34 16.52 -6.60
N THR A 180 -6.37 16.52 -7.43
CA THR A 180 -7.10 17.75 -7.78
C THR A 180 -8.05 18.11 -6.65
N ARG A 181 -8.10 19.38 -6.24
CA ARG A 181 -9.07 19.87 -5.24
C ARG A 181 -10.47 20.05 -5.84
N ARG A 182 -11.50 19.91 -5.01
CA ARG A 182 -12.89 20.27 -5.32
C ARG A 182 -13.18 21.71 -4.90
#